data_AF-A0A327VC81-F1
#
_entry.id   AF-A0A327VC81-F1
#
_cell.length_a   1.000
_cell.length_b   1.000
_cell.length_c   1.000
_cell.angle_alpha   90.00
_cell.angle_beta   90.00
_cell.angle_gamma   90.00
#
_symmetry.space_group_name_H-M   'P 1'
#
loop_
_entity.id
_entity.type
_entity.pdbx_description
1 polymer ?
#
loop_
_entity_poly.entity_id
_entity_poly.type
_entity_poly.pdbx_seq_one_letter_code
_entity_poly.pdbx_strand_id
1 'polypeptide(L)'
;MATSTRTRKPATKPAEDAGTEQAPAVPDFTTSTPKPKKDERKPLFSIDGETFTVPKVIGQRITYLGLERMRKDGALLSSMYLMELLLGPEQHAKLMSLYEAERITEEQFDQIAGLISDIFFKRANAVENPEEGKGEGSASTSTTS
;
A
#
# COMPACT_ATOMS: atom_id res chain seq x y z
N MET A 1 49.72 0.97 45.62
CA MET A 1 49.26 2.34 45.32
C MET A 1 48.32 2.27 44.13
N ALA A 2 47.05 2.65 44.30
CA ALA A 2 46.00 2.43 43.31
C ALA A 2 45.97 3.55 42.26
N THR A 3 45.93 3.19 40.97
CA THR A 3 45.76 4.11 39.85
C THR A 3 44.28 4.43 39.68
N SER A 4 43.90 5.68 39.97
CA SER A 4 42.54 6.19 39.78
C SER A 4 42.33 6.58 38.32
N THR A 5 41.62 5.73 37.56
CA THR A 5 41.18 6.03 36.20
C THR A 5 39.96 6.94 36.23
N ARG A 6 40.17 8.22 35.88
CA ARG A 6 39.12 9.25 35.82
C ARG A 6 38.31 9.07 34.52
N THR A 7 37.13 8.45 34.62
CA THR A 7 36.18 8.32 33.51
C THR A 7 35.65 9.70 33.11
N ARG A 8 36.08 10.23 31.95
CA ARG A 8 35.52 11.47 31.39
C ARG A 8 34.20 11.14 30.68
N LYS A 9 33.09 11.77 31.08
CA LYS A 9 31.84 11.75 30.32
C LYS A 9 32.09 12.37 28.93
N PRO A 10 31.47 11.83 27.85
CA PRO A 10 31.57 12.44 26.52
C PRO A 10 30.95 13.83 26.55
N ALA A 11 31.73 14.84 26.17
CA ALA A 11 31.25 16.20 26.02
C ALA A 11 30.50 16.31 24.68
N THR A 12 29.21 16.59 24.74
CA THR A 12 28.43 17.01 23.56
C THR A 12 28.95 18.38 23.13
N LYS A 13 29.56 18.46 21.94
CA LYS A 13 29.85 19.76 21.32
C LYS A 13 28.52 20.46 21.03
N PRO A 14 28.35 21.75 21.39
CA PRO A 14 27.30 22.58 20.82
C PRO A 14 27.48 22.61 19.30
N ALA A 15 26.37 22.54 18.55
CA ALA A 15 26.43 22.80 17.12
C ALA A 15 26.97 24.22 16.90
N GLU A 16 27.98 24.35 16.04
CA GLU A 16 28.51 25.65 15.63
C GLU A 16 27.39 26.40 14.91
N ASP A 17 26.97 27.52 15.50
CA ASP A 17 26.06 28.47 14.87
C ASP A 17 26.85 29.17 13.76
N ALA A 18 26.76 28.60 12.54
CA ALA A 18 27.42 29.15 11.37
C ALA A 18 26.83 30.52 11.07
N GLY A 19 27.65 31.55 11.24
CA GLY A 19 27.28 32.93 10.96
C GLY A 19 26.72 33.08 9.55
N THR A 20 25.54 33.69 9.46
CA THR A 20 24.91 34.19 8.24
C THR A 20 24.63 33.12 7.17
N GLU A 21 23.99 32.02 7.52
CA GLU A 21 23.28 31.19 6.54
C GLU A 21 21.79 31.48 6.62
N GLN A 22 21.18 31.78 5.46
CA GLN A 22 19.73 31.78 5.31
C GLN A 22 19.18 30.56 6.04
N ALA A 23 18.28 30.77 7.01
CA ALA A 23 17.50 29.68 7.58
C ALA A 23 17.02 28.82 6.41
N PRO A 24 17.23 27.47 6.44
CA PRO A 24 16.87 26.63 5.32
C PRO A 24 15.43 26.94 4.96
N ALA A 25 15.22 27.43 3.73
CA ALA A 25 13.91 27.90 3.29
C ALA A 25 12.92 26.76 3.53
N VAL A 26 12.04 26.93 4.51
CA VAL A 26 11.01 25.94 4.80
C VAL A 26 10.09 25.95 3.58
N PRO A 27 9.98 24.84 2.83
CA PRO A 27 9.12 24.81 1.67
C PRO A 27 7.67 25.02 2.12
N ASP A 28 7.03 26.03 1.57
CA ASP A 28 5.62 26.31 1.78
C ASP A 28 4.79 25.46 0.81
N PHE A 29 3.82 24.73 1.34
CA PHE A 29 2.96 23.83 0.56
C PHE A 29 1.50 24.26 0.70
N THR A 30 0.90 24.71 -0.39
CA THR A 30 -0.53 25.01 -0.43
C THR A 30 -1.33 23.74 -0.71
N THR A 31 -2.37 23.48 0.08
CA THR A 31 -3.30 22.39 -0.23
C THR A 31 -4.40 22.88 -1.18
N SER A 32 -4.68 22.12 -2.23
CA SER A 32 -5.81 22.34 -3.14
C SER A 32 -6.62 21.06 -3.23
N THR A 33 -7.94 21.18 -3.31
CA THR A 33 -8.81 20.02 -3.46
C THR A 33 -8.51 19.31 -4.80
N PRO A 34 -8.03 18.06 -4.79
CA PRO A 34 -7.78 17.34 -6.03
C PRO A 34 -9.09 17.11 -6.78
N LYS A 35 -9.10 17.27 -8.11
CA LYS A 35 -10.23 16.84 -8.93
C LYS A 35 -10.40 15.32 -8.80
N PRO A 36 -11.63 14.79 -8.70
CA PRO A 36 -11.87 13.36 -8.66
C PRO A 36 -11.34 12.74 -9.96
N LYS A 37 -10.35 11.85 -9.83
CA LYS A 37 -9.88 11.05 -10.96
C LYS A 37 -10.75 9.81 -11.05
N LYS A 38 -11.24 9.52 -12.25
CA LYS A 38 -11.95 8.28 -12.52
C LYS A 38 -10.89 7.19 -12.69
N ASP A 39 -10.72 6.38 -11.66
CA ASP A 39 -9.77 5.28 -11.70
C ASP A 39 -10.30 4.17 -12.62
N GLU A 40 -9.46 3.72 -13.57
CA GLU A 40 -9.75 2.52 -14.34
C GLU A 40 -9.80 1.31 -13.40
N ARG A 41 -10.93 0.59 -13.39
CA ARG A 41 -11.11 -0.60 -12.54
C ARG A 41 -11.12 -1.86 -13.39
N LYS A 42 -10.59 -2.95 -12.85
CA LYS A 42 -10.60 -4.29 -13.46
C LYS A 42 -11.44 -5.25 -12.59
N PRO A 43 -12.12 -6.23 -13.19
CA PRO A 43 -12.82 -7.27 -12.43
C PRO A 43 -11.81 -8.10 -11.62
N LEU A 44 -12.21 -8.47 -10.40
CA LEU A 44 -11.42 -9.29 -9.50
C LEU A 44 -12.08 -10.66 -9.27
N PHE A 45 -13.32 -10.66 -8.80
CA PHE A 45 -14.12 -11.86 -8.57
C PHE A 45 -15.60 -11.56 -8.82
N SER A 46 -16.45 -12.58 -8.77
CA SER A 46 -17.90 -12.40 -8.85
C SER A 46 -18.62 -13.31 -7.87
N ILE A 47 -19.69 -12.81 -7.27
CA ILE A 47 -20.58 -13.55 -6.37
C ILE A 47 -22.00 -13.35 -6.89
N ASP A 48 -22.73 -14.44 -7.16
CA ASP A 48 -24.12 -14.41 -7.64
C ASP A 48 -24.38 -13.49 -8.84
N GLY A 49 -23.42 -13.41 -9.76
CA GLY A 49 -23.50 -12.54 -10.94
C GLY A 49 -23.14 -11.07 -10.71
N GLU A 50 -22.84 -10.66 -9.47
CA GLU A 50 -22.27 -9.35 -9.17
C GLU A 50 -20.74 -9.40 -9.30
N THR A 51 -20.18 -8.52 -10.13
CA THR A 51 -18.72 -8.42 -10.31
C THR A 51 -18.12 -7.39 -9.37
N PHE A 52 -17.18 -7.85 -8.55
CA PHE A 52 -16.35 -7.00 -7.70
C PHE A 52 -15.09 -6.61 -8.47
N THR A 53 -14.68 -5.37 -8.30
CA THR A 53 -13.63 -4.74 -9.11
C THR A 53 -12.61 -4.06 -8.23
N VAL A 54 -11.38 -3.96 -8.70
CA VAL A 54 -10.30 -3.22 -8.03
C VAL A 54 -9.66 -2.23 -9.01
N PRO A 55 -9.01 -1.16 -8.52
CA PRO A 55 -8.20 -0.28 -9.36
C PRO A 55 -7.18 -1.08 -10.17
N LYS A 56 -7.09 -0.77 -11.46
CA LYS A 56 -6.05 -1.32 -12.34
C LYS A 56 -4.66 -0.86 -11.90
N VAL A 57 -4.58 0.36 -11.36
CA VAL A 57 -3.37 0.95 -10.80
C VAL A 57 -3.66 1.36 -9.35
N ILE A 58 -2.92 0.78 -8.41
CA ILE A 58 -2.94 1.23 -7.01
C ILE A 58 -2.09 2.49 -6.90
N GLY A 59 -2.73 3.61 -6.56
CA GLY A 59 -2.04 4.88 -6.38
C GLY A 59 -1.20 4.91 -5.09
N GLN A 60 -0.14 5.72 -5.09
CA GLN A 60 0.77 5.88 -3.94
C GLN A 60 0.05 6.22 -2.63
N ARG A 61 -1.04 7.01 -2.69
CA ARG A 61 -1.87 7.33 -1.51
C ARG A 61 -2.44 6.05 -0.87
N ILE A 62 -2.97 5.13 -1.67
CA ILE A 62 -3.55 3.88 -1.17
C ILE A 62 -2.44 3.01 -0.58
N THR A 63 -1.27 2.92 -1.26
CA THR A 63 -0.10 2.22 -0.73
C THR A 63 0.34 2.76 0.62
N TYR A 64 0.48 4.08 0.74
CA TYR A 64 0.85 4.73 1.99
C TYR A 64 -0.15 4.43 3.11
N LEU A 65 -1.45 4.61 2.85
CA LEU A 65 -2.50 4.36 3.84
C LEU A 65 -2.55 2.89 4.27
N GLY A 66 -2.35 1.97 3.33
CA GLY A 66 -2.26 0.53 3.63
C GLY A 66 -1.09 0.21 4.55
N LEU A 67 0.12 0.66 4.20
CA LEU A 67 1.33 0.43 5.00
C LEU A 67 1.25 1.12 6.37
N GLU A 68 0.69 2.32 6.45
CA GLU A 68 0.50 3.02 7.72
C GLU A 68 -0.43 2.23 8.65
N ARG A 69 -1.54 1.69 8.13
CA ARG A 69 -2.46 0.85 8.90
C ARG A 69 -1.79 -0.45 9.35
N MET A 70 -1.03 -1.10 8.48
CA MET A 70 -0.24 -2.28 8.85
C MET A 70 0.73 -1.99 10.01
N ARG A 71 1.38 -0.82 9.99
CA ARG A 71 2.29 -0.41 11.06
C ARG A 71 1.57 -0.18 12.40
N LYS A 72 0.35 0.36 12.38
CA LYS A 72 -0.41 0.71 13.59
C LYS A 72 -1.15 -0.48 14.18
N ASP A 73 -1.83 -1.25 13.33
CA ASP A 73 -2.83 -2.23 13.74
C ASP A 73 -2.43 -3.68 13.41
N GLY A 74 -1.29 -3.88 12.75
CA GLY A 74 -0.81 -5.19 12.31
C GLY A 74 -1.44 -5.68 11.00
N ALA A 75 -0.94 -6.81 10.51
CA ALA A 75 -1.30 -7.35 9.19
C ALA A 75 -2.78 -7.78 9.08
N LEU A 76 -3.37 -8.31 10.16
CA LEU A 76 -4.73 -8.82 10.12
C LEU A 76 -5.77 -7.70 10.01
N LEU A 77 -5.71 -6.67 10.87
CA LEU A 77 -6.69 -5.56 10.84
C LEU A 77 -6.51 -4.65 9.62
N SER A 78 -5.31 -4.62 9.07
CA SER A 78 -5.03 -3.86 7.85
C SER A 78 -5.57 -4.53 6.59
N SER A 79 -5.76 -5.86 6.55
CA SER A 79 -6.35 -6.53 5.38
C SER A 79 -7.80 -6.10 5.14
N MET A 80 -8.59 -5.94 6.21
CA MET A 80 -9.95 -5.37 6.18
C MET A 80 -9.94 -3.95 5.64
N TYR A 81 -9.02 -3.12 6.14
CA TYR A 81 -8.91 -1.74 5.66
C TYR A 81 -8.44 -1.66 4.19
N LEU A 82 -7.53 -2.55 3.78
CA LEU A 82 -7.10 -2.66 2.38
C LEU A 82 -8.23 -3.08 1.45
N MET A 83 -9.08 -4.00 1.92
CA MET A 83 -10.27 -4.43 1.21
C MET A 83 -11.25 -3.27 0.98
N GLU A 84 -11.51 -2.47 2.01
CA GLU A 84 -12.31 -1.24 1.88
C GLU A 84 -11.67 -0.24 0.89
N LEU A 85 -10.37 0.00 0.99
CA LEU A 85 -9.66 0.94 0.12
C LEU A 85 -9.66 0.52 -1.36
N LEU A 86 -9.50 -0.79 -1.63
CA LEU A 86 -9.39 -1.31 -2.99
C LEU A 86 -10.76 -1.55 -3.63
N LEU A 87 -11.71 -2.13 -2.92
CA LEU A 87 -13.07 -2.31 -3.43
C LEU A 87 -13.83 -0.98 -3.49
N GLY A 88 -13.48 -0.04 -2.62
CA GLY A 88 -14.25 1.19 -2.40
C GLY A 88 -15.46 0.92 -1.50
N PRO A 89 -16.06 1.99 -0.95
CA PRO A 89 -17.04 1.87 0.13
C PRO A 89 -18.29 1.08 -0.29
N GLU A 90 -18.77 1.25 -1.52
CA GLU A 90 -19.97 0.58 -2.01
C GLU A 90 -19.79 -0.94 -2.16
N GLN A 91 -18.70 -1.37 -2.83
CA GLN A 91 -18.45 -2.79 -3.04
C GLN A 91 -18.01 -3.48 -1.74
N HIS A 92 -17.29 -2.77 -0.86
CA HIS A 92 -16.97 -3.29 0.46
C HIS A 92 -18.23 -3.51 1.32
N ALA A 93 -19.14 -2.52 1.38
CA ALA A 93 -20.39 -2.66 2.12
C ALA A 93 -21.24 -3.83 1.61
N LYS A 94 -21.28 -4.02 0.28
CA LYS A 94 -21.94 -5.19 -0.33
C LYS A 94 -21.31 -6.50 0.12
N LEU A 95 -19.98 -6.61 0.07
CA LEU A 95 -19.28 -7.81 0.50
C LEU A 95 -19.57 -8.12 1.98
N MET A 96 -19.54 -7.10 2.84
CA MET A 96 -19.89 -7.27 4.25
C MET A 96 -21.35 -7.70 4.43
N SER A 97 -22.29 -7.16 3.66
CA SER A 97 -23.69 -7.60 3.73
C SER A 97 -23.89 -9.06 3.32
N LEU A 98 -23.09 -9.56 2.38
CA LEU A 98 -23.10 -10.98 1.99
C LEU A 98 -22.55 -11.86 3.12
N TYR A 99 -21.50 -11.39 3.79
CA TYR A 99 -20.90 -12.10 4.93
C TYR A 99 -21.87 -12.14 6.13
N GLU A 100 -22.45 -11.00 6.49
CA GLU A 100 -23.44 -10.88 7.59
C GLU A 100 -24.70 -11.71 7.33
N ALA A 101 -25.13 -11.82 6.07
CA ALA A 101 -26.26 -12.65 5.67
C ALA A 101 -25.90 -14.14 5.52
N GLU A 102 -24.70 -14.56 5.89
CA GLU A 102 -24.17 -15.92 5.75
C GLU A 102 -24.25 -16.47 4.30
N ARG A 103 -24.26 -15.56 3.31
CA ARG A 103 -24.27 -15.90 1.88
C ARG A 103 -22.89 -16.32 1.39
N ILE A 104 -21.85 -15.88 2.09
CA ILE A 104 -20.48 -16.33 1.93
C ILE A 104 -19.94 -16.87 3.25
N THR A 105 -19.13 -17.92 3.18
CA THR A 105 -18.49 -18.50 4.37
C THR A 105 -17.28 -17.69 4.82
N GLU A 106 -16.83 -17.91 6.06
CA GLU A 106 -15.57 -17.35 6.57
C GLU A 106 -14.38 -17.71 5.67
N GLU A 107 -14.31 -18.96 5.20
CA GLU A 107 -13.27 -19.42 4.28
C GLU A 107 -13.28 -18.65 2.94
N GLN A 108 -14.46 -18.37 2.39
CA GLN A 108 -14.59 -17.57 1.16
C GLN A 108 -14.18 -16.13 1.39
N PHE A 109 -14.54 -15.58 2.55
CA PHE A 109 -14.15 -14.24 2.95
C PHE A 109 -12.63 -14.12 3.11
N ASP A 110 -12.00 -15.10 3.75
CA ASP A 110 -10.55 -15.20 3.90
C ASP A 110 -9.83 -15.31 2.54
N GLN A 111 -10.38 -16.09 1.61
CA GLN A 111 -9.87 -16.17 0.24
C GLN A 111 -9.92 -14.81 -0.46
N ILE A 112 -11.00 -14.06 -0.30
CA ILE A 112 -11.14 -12.71 -0.86
C ILE A 112 -10.12 -11.76 -0.24
N ALA A 113 -9.93 -11.81 1.09
CA ALA A 113 -8.92 -11.03 1.79
C ALA A 113 -7.49 -11.36 1.31
N GLY A 114 -7.21 -12.64 1.05
CA GLY A 114 -5.95 -13.11 0.45
C GLY A 114 -5.71 -12.52 -0.93
N LEU A 115 -6.69 -12.63 -1.84
CA LEU A 115 -6.60 -12.08 -3.20
C LEU A 115 -6.29 -10.59 -3.23
N ILE A 116 -6.94 -9.83 -2.34
CA ILE A 116 -6.74 -8.38 -2.24
C ILE A 116 -5.36 -8.05 -1.70
N SER A 117 -4.91 -8.78 -0.67
CA SER A 117 -3.58 -8.61 -0.07
C SER A 117 -2.48 -8.92 -1.10
N ASP A 118 -2.61 -10.01 -1.86
CA ASP A 118 -1.65 -10.38 -2.90
C ASP A 118 -1.52 -9.32 -3.98
N ILE A 119 -2.64 -8.75 -4.42
CA ILE A 119 -2.66 -7.65 -5.39
C ILE A 119 -1.96 -6.42 -4.85
N PHE A 120 -2.20 -6.09 -3.58
CA PHE A 120 -1.54 -4.97 -2.93
C PHE A 120 -0.03 -5.16 -2.84
N PHE A 121 0.44 -6.30 -2.30
CA PHE A 121 1.87 -6.53 -2.11
C PHE A 121 2.63 -6.77 -3.41
N LYS A 122 2.03 -7.46 -4.39
CA LYS A 122 2.63 -7.58 -5.73
C LYS A 122 2.90 -6.21 -6.33
N ARG A 123 2.00 -5.25 -6.12
CA ARG A 123 2.19 -3.87 -6.59
C ARG A 123 3.20 -3.10 -5.73
N ALA A 124 3.14 -3.22 -4.41
CA ALA A 124 4.08 -2.55 -3.51
C ALA A 124 5.54 -2.96 -3.82
N ASN A 125 5.78 -4.25 -4.02
CA ASN A 125 7.11 -4.77 -4.35
C ASN A 125 7.56 -4.42 -5.78
N ALA A 126 6.63 -4.33 -6.74
CA ALA A 126 6.94 -3.91 -8.11
C ALA A 126 7.32 -2.43 -8.23
N VAL A 127 7.00 -1.60 -7.23
CA VAL A 127 7.46 -0.20 -7.17
C VAL A 127 8.91 -0.11 -6.68
N GLU A 128 9.37 -1.07 -5.87
CA GLU A 128 10.76 -1.14 -5.41
C GLU A 128 11.72 -1.76 -6.44
N ASN A 129 11.22 -2.61 -7.36
CA ASN A 129 12.00 -3.21 -8.45
C ASN A 129 11.34 -2.97 -9.83
N PRO A 130 11.64 -1.86 -10.52
CA PRO A 130 11.01 -1.53 -11.80
C PRO A 130 11.49 -2.36 -13.02
N GLU A 131 12.47 -3.26 -12.87
CA GLU A 131 13.10 -3.95 -14.02
C GLU A 131 12.42 -5.24 -14.51
N GLU A 132 11.45 -5.84 -13.80
CA GLU A 132 10.84 -7.12 -14.25
C GLU A 132 9.63 -6.98 -15.19
N GLY A 133 9.37 -5.78 -15.72
CA GLY A 133 8.15 -5.46 -16.47
C GLY A 133 8.25 -5.40 -18.00
N LYS A 134 9.39 -5.71 -18.62
CA LYS A 134 9.54 -5.71 -20.09
C LYS A 134 9.94 -7.07 -20.63
N GLY A 135 8.93 -7.84 -21.01
CA GLY A 135 9.07 -9.08 -21.76
C GLY A 135 7.82 -9.35 -22.59
N GLU A 136 7.40 -8.40 -23.42
CA GLU A 136 6.45 -8.67 -24.50
C GLU A 136 7.21 -9.13 -25.75
N GLY A 137 6.78 -10.27 -26.30
CA GLY A 137 6.75 -10.48 -27.74
C GLY A 137 7.91 -11.25 -28.38
N SER A 138 7.75 -12.56 -28.54
CA SER A 138 8.05 -13.17 -29.84
C SER A 138 7.04 -14.26 -30.14
N ALA A 139 6.26 -13.99 -31.19
CA ALA A 139 5.37 -14.93 -31.84
C ALA A 139 6.13 -16.19 -32.28
N SER A 140 5.46 -17.35 -32.21
CA SER A 140 5.72 -18.46 -33.12
C SER A 140 4.39 -19.09 -33.51
N THR A 141 4.11 -18.97 -34.79
CA THR A 141 2.97 -19.46 -35.55
C THR A 141 2.90 -20.99 -35.58
N SER A 142 1.68 -21.49 -35.64
CA SER A 142 1.29 -22.84 -36.09
C SER A 142 1.97 -23.26 -37.40
N THR A 143 2.42 -24.52 -37.50
CA THR A 143 2.31 -25.32 -38.74
C THR A 143 2.27 -26.81 -38.39
N THR A 144 1.16 -27.44 -38.76
CA THR A 144 0.89 -28.88 -38.80
C THR A 144 1.69 -29.52 -39.93
N SER A 145 2.23 -30.72 -39.71
CA SER A 145 2.57 -31.68 -40.77
C SER A 145 2.41 -33.09 -40.22
#